data_AF-A0A2Z6UCN8-F1
#
_entry.id   AF-A0A2Z6UCN8-F1
#
_cell.length_a   1.000
_cell.length_b   1.000
_cell.length_c   1.000
_cell.angle_alpha   90.00
_cell.angle_beta   90.00
_cell.angle_gamma   90.00
#
_symmetry.space_group_name_H-M   'P 1'
#
loop_
_entity.id
_entity.type
_entity.pdbx_description
1 polymer ?
#
loop_
_entity_poly.entity_id
_entity_poly.type
_entity_poly.pdbx_seq_one_letter_code
_entity_poly.pdbx_strand_id
1 'polypeptide(L)'
;MLNTLKLSYETEYGPVTFENLNLETLPKLLSDLEASTSKSLKQKETAEQKDAYVISLCGVTWEENEDGTRVKAITEAAMLRSTQSDFRRSQAVFKHEQFLEHNDILNAPSLADKRGVFTYSNISIEQFVHQLERANSTISDSLRRRINVLPDNFKKLFSENEAAEIDALLNLDVVGDDLKGLE
;
A
#
# COMPACT_ATOMS: atom_id res chain seq x y z
N MET A 1 5.41 -2.07 9.08
CA MET A 1 5.93 -2.22 7.69
C MET A 1 4.87 -2.77 6.74
N LEU A 2 3.88 -3.55 7.20
CA LEU A 2 2.77 -4.07 6.39
C LEU A 2 1.50 -3.22 6.51
N ASN A 3 1.65 -1.96 6.86
CA ASN A 3 0.54 -1.09 7.23
C ASN A 3 -0.34 -0.73 6.02
N THR A 4 0.13 -1.04 4.80
CA THR A 4 -0.59 -0.89 3.53
C THR A 4 -1.14 -2.21 3.02
N LEU A 5 -1.20 -3.25 3.85
CA LEU A 5 -1.71 -4.56 3.47
C LEU A 5 -3.20 -4.47 3.16
N LYS A 6 -3.58 -4.93 1.97
CA LYS A 6 -4.96 -4.98 1.51
C LYS A 6 -5.31 -6.38 1.03
N LEU A 7 -6.57 -6.73 1.18
CA LEU A 7 -7.20 -7.89 0.52
C LEU A 7 -8.27 -7.34 -0.42
N SER A 8 -8.22 -7.70 -1.69
CA SER A 8 -9.19 -7.28 -2.69
C SER A 8 -9.65 -8.46 -3.55
N TYR A 9 -10.90 -8.41 -4.01
CA TYR A 9 -11.50 -9.40 -4.91
C TYR A 9 -12.81 -8.85 -5.49
N GLU A 10 -13.31 -9.45 -6.56
CA GLU A 10 -14.63 -9.12 -7.12
C GLU A 10 -15.76 -9.92 -6.46
N THR A 11 -16.90 -9.25 -6.29
CA THR A 11 -18.18 -9.88 -5.96
C THR A 11 -19.16 -9.70 -7.11
N GLU A 12 -20.33 -10.33 -7.04
CA GLU A 12 -21.42 -10.08 -8.00
C GLU A 12 -21.92 -8.61 -7.99
N TYR A 13 -21.59 -7.85 -6.94
CA TYR A 13 -22.02 -6.46 -6.75
C TYR A 13 -20.88 -5.46 -6.97
N GLY A 14 -19.70 -5.93 -7.35
CA GLY A 14 -18.52 -5.11 -7.63
C GLY A 14 -17.33 -5.41 -6.71
N PRO A 15 -16.27 -4.59 -6.81
CA PRO A 15 -15.01 -4.81 -6.11
C PRO A 15 -15.17 -4.57 -4.61
N VAL A 16 -14.58 -5.47 -3.82
CA VAL A 16 -14.47 -5.33 -2.37
C VAL A 16 -13.00 -5.23 -2.01
N THR A 17 -12.67 -4.27 -1.14
CA THR A 17 -11.32 -4.10 -0.60
C THR A 17 -11.38 -3.95 0.91
N PHE A 18 -10.61 -4.78 1.60
CA PHE A 18 -10.33 -4.67 3.02
C PHE A 18 -8.93 -4.08 3.18
N GLU A 19 -8.82 -2.98 3.91
CA GLU A 19 -7.56 -2.26 4.13
C GLU A 19 -7.11 -2.32 5.60
N ASN A 20 -5.88 -1.91 5.86
CA ASN A 20 -5.27 -1.89 7.21
C ASN A 20 -5.27 -3.28 7.87
N LEU A 21 -5.04 -4.32 7.06
CA LEU A 21 -5.02 -5.69 7.54
C LEU A 21 -3.72 -6.01 8.29
N ASN A 22 -3.84 -6.92 9.25
CA ASN A 22 -2.70 -7.56 9.89
C ASN A 22 -2.60 -9.00 9.35
N LEU A 23 -1.38 -9.50 9.16
CA LEU A 23 -1.14 -10.90 8.79
C LEU A 23 -1.73 -11.90 9.79
N GLU A 24 -1.79 -11.53 11.07
CA GLU A 24 -2.37 -12.40 12.10
C GLU A 24 -3.89 -12.57 11.93
N THR A 25 -4.58 -11.55 11.43
CA THR A 25 -6.04 -11.56 11.28
C THR A 25 -6.49 -11.98 9.87
N LEU A 26 -5.58 -11.94 8.90
CA LEU A 26 -5.87 -12.28 7.50
C LEU A 26 -6.38 -13.72 7.30
N PRO A 27 -5.82 -14.77 7.92
CA PRO A 27 -6.36 -16.14 7.78
C PRO A 27 -7.79 -16.25 8.29
N LYS A 28 -8.10 -15.58 9.40
CA LYS A 28 -9.44 -15.55 9.96
C LYS A 28 -10.41 -14.83 9.01
N LEU A 29 -10.03 -13.67 8.47
CA LEU A 29 -10.84 -12.95 7.50
C LEU A 29 -11.13 -13.82 6.26
N LEU A 30 -10.12 -14.49 5.71
CA LEU A 30 -10.30 -15.37 4.55
C LEU A 30 -11.25 -16.54 4.85
N SER A 31 -11.13 -17.14 6.03
CA SER A 31 -12.05 -18.19 6.50
C SER A 31 -13.48 -17.66 6.68
N ASP A 32 -13.65 -16.46 7.24
CA ASP A 32 -14.95 -15.84 7.47
C ASP A 32 -15.62 -15.47 6.13
N LEU A 33 -14.84 -14.99 5.15
CA LEU A 33 -15.32 -14.70 3.79
C LEU A 33 -15.74 -15.96 3.04
N GLU A 34 -14.98 -17.05 3.16
CA GLU A 34 -15.33 -18.33 2.53
C GLU A 34 -16.58 -18.96 3.16
N ALA A 35 -16.73 -18.86 4.49
CA ALA A 35 -17.89 -19.35 5.22
C ALA A 35 -19.12 -18.43 5.11
N SER A 36 -18.95 -17.22 4.55
CA SER A 36 -20.01 -16.21 4.51
C SER A 36 -21.18 -16.68 3.64
N THR A 37 -22.39 -16.59 4.19
CA THR A 37 -23.64 -16.79 3.43
C THR A 37 -24.10 -15.50 2.74
N SER A 38 -23.42 -14.37 3.00
CA SER A 38 -23.80 -13.09 2.41
C SER A 38 -23.41 -13.04 0.94
N LYS A 39 -24.41 -12.87 0.06
CA LYS A 39 -24.19 -12.70 -1.38
C LYS A 39 -23.32 -11.48 -1.70
N SER A 40 -23.35 -10.44 -0.87
CA SER A 40 -22.55 -9.22 -1.08
C SER A 40 -21.06 -9.38 -0.77
N LEU A 41 -20.68 -10.44 -0.06
CA LEU A 41 -19.29 -10.74 0.27
C LEU A 41 -18.78 -11.98 -0.46
N LYS A 42 -19.66 -12.72 -1.13
CA LYS A 42 -19.30 -13.91 -1.89
C LYS A 42 -18.47 -13.51 -3.10
N GLN A 43 -17.34 -14.18 -3.25
CA GLN A 43 -16.48 -14.05 -4.42
C GLN A 43 -17.27 -14.34 -5.70
N LYS A 44 -17.08 -13.47 -6.70
CA LYS A 44 -17.70 -13.58 -8.01
C LYS A 44 -17.29 -14.88 -8.67
N GLU A 45 -18.25 -15.52 -9.33
CA GLU A 45 -18.02 -16.76 -10.06
C GLU A 45 -18.63 -16.65 -11.46
N THR A 46 -17.78 -16.68 -12.49
CA THR A 46 -18.20 -16.58 -13.89
C THR A 46 -17.75 -17.82 -14.63
N ALA A 47 -18.69 -18.52 -15.29
CA ALA A 47 -18.41 -19.76 -16.00
C ALA A 47 -17.64 -20.80 -15.16
N GLU A 48 -18.09 -21.03 -13.91
CA GLU A 48 -17.47 -21.95 -12.93
C GLU A 48 -16.02 -21.58 -12.53
N GLN A 49 -15.59 -20.35 -12.85
CA GLN A 49 -14.31 -19.80 -12.45
C GLN A 49 -14.53 -18.70 -11.42
N LYS A 50 -13.98 -18.93 -10.22
CA LYS A 50 -13.94 -17.92 -9.17
C LYS A 50 -12.93 -16.84 -9.53
N ASP A 51 -13.30 -15.59 -9.29
CA ASP A 51 -12.35 -14.50 -9.33
C ASP A 51 -11.23 -14.69 -8.28
N ALA A 52 -10.12 -13.98 -8.40
CA ALA A 52 -8.99 -14.15 -7.48
C ALA A 52 -9.16 -13.29 -6.21
N TYR A 53 -8.83 -13.87 -5.05
CA TYR A 53 -8.38 -13.08 -3.91
C TYR A 53 -6.99 -12.53 -4.20
N VAL A 54 -6.80 -11.25 -3.91
CA VAL A 54 -5.55 -10.52 -4.13
C VAL A 54 -5.14 -9.84 -2.83
N ILE A 55 -4.06 -10.35 -2.24
CA ILE A 55 -3.35 -9.70 -1.14
C ILE A 55 -2.31 -8.77 -1.76
N SER A 56 -2.34 -7.47 -1.46
CA SER A 56 -1.43 -6.51 -2.05
C SER A 56 -0.85 -5.53 -1.03
N LEU A 57 0.32 -4.98 -1.36
CA LEU A 57 1.03 -3.99 -0.58
C LEU A 57 1.54 -2.89 -1.51
N CYS A 58 1.41 -1.65 -1.05
CA CYS A 58 2.08 -0.51 -1.68
C CYS A 58 3.53 -0.44 -1.21
N GLY A 59 4.43 -0.18 -2.14
CA GLY A 59 5.84 0.09 -1.86
C GLY A 59 6.14 1.59 -1.92
N VAL A 60 7.26 1.98 -1.32
CA VAL A 60 7.80 3.34 -1.40
C VAL A 60 9.26 3.22 -1.84
N THR A 61 9.67 4.11 -2.73
CA THR A 61 11.02 4.13 -3.29
C THR A 61 11.56 5.56 -3.38
N TRP A 62 12.87 5.70 -3.59
CA TRP A 62 13.57 6.97 -3.66
C TRP A 62 14.30 7.10 -4.99
N GLU A 63 14.11 8.24 -5.63
CA GLU A 63 14.85 8.65 -6.81
C GLU A 63 15.77 9.81 -6.40
N GLU A 64 17.08 9.61 -6.52
CA GLU A 64 18.08 10.65 -6.28
C GLU A 64 18.44 11.35 -7.59
N ASN A 65 18.23 12.66 -7.65
CA ASN A 65 18.61 13.53 -8.76
C ASN A 65 19.61 14.59 -8.27
N GLU A 66 20.22 15.35 -9.18
CA GLU A 66 21.16 16.43 -8.86
C GLU A 66 20.53 17.50 -7.93
N ASP A 67 19.22 17.74 -8.06
CA ASP A 67 18.46 18.72 -7.27
C ASP A 67 17.90 18.18 -5.94
N GLY A 68 18.14 16.90 -5.63
CA GLY A 68 17.71 16.27 -4.38
C GLY A 68 17.02 14.93 -4.55
N THR A 69 16.39 14.45 -3.46
CA THR A 69 15.77 13.13 -3.42
C THR A 69 14.26 13.23 -3.43
N ARG A 70 13.64 12.52 -4.37
CA ARG A 70 12.19 12.43 -4.50
C ARG A 70 11.70 11.07 -4.00
N VAL A 71 10.62 11.09 -3.23
CA VAL A 71 9.91 9.86 -2.82
C VAL A 71 8.84 9.53 -3.86
N LYS A 72 8.77 8.26 -4.28
CA LYS A 72 7.77 7.74 -5.22
C LYS A 72 7.02 6.56 -4.57
N ALA A 73 5.71 6.50 -4.77
CA ALA A 73 4.90 5.35 -4.36
C ALA A 73 4.82 4.35 -5.53
N ILE A 74 5.02 3.07 -5.23
CA ILE A 74 4.79 1.97 -6.16
C ILE A 74 3.46 1.31 -5.76
N THR A 75 2.42 1.55 -6.55
CA THR A 75 1.12 0.89 -6.35
C THR A 75 1.27 -0.61 -6.59
N GLU A 76 0.74 -1.42 -5.67
CA GLU A 76 0.84 -2.89 -5.72
C GLU A 76 2.27 -3.41 -5.97
N ALA A 77 3.25 -2.80 -5.28
CA ALA A 77 4.65 -3.20 -5.35
C ALA A 77 4.85 -4.70 -5.06
N ALA A 78 3.98 -5.27 -4.23
CA ALA A 78 3.90 -6.70 -4.04
C ALA A 78 2.45 -7.15 -4.04
N MET A 79 2.21 -8.27 -4.72
CA MET A 79 0.90 -8.87 -4.88
C MET A 79 1.02 -10.39 -4.72
N LEU A 80 0.07 -11.00 -4.01
CA LEU A 80 -0.13 -12.43 -3.94
C LEU A 80 -1.59 -12.70 -4.31
N ARG A 81 -1.82 -13.48 -5.37
CA ARG A 81 -3.17 -13.79 -5.85
C ARG A 81 -3.45 -15.29 -5.86
N SER A 82 -4.70 -15.66 -5.59
CA SER A 82 -5.19 -17.03 -5.62
C SER A 82 -6.71 -17.06 -5.80
N THR A 83 -7.23 -18.03 -6.54
CA THR A 83 -8.69 -18.27 -6.62
C THR A 83 -9.21 -19.06 -5.41
N GLN A 84 -8.31 -19.54 -4.55
CA GLN A 84 -8.60 -20.25 -3.31
C GLN A 84 -8.15 -19.41 -2.11
N SER A 85 -8.99 -19.36 -1.08
CA SER A 85 -8.77 -18.67 0.20
C SER A 85 -7.54 -19.17 0.95
N ASP A 86 -7.11 -20.41 0.70
CA ASP A 86 -5.96 -21.03 1.36
C ASP A 86 -4.60 -20.70 0.69
N PHE A 87 -4.61 -20.01 -0.46
CA PHE A 87 -3.44 -19.61 -1.24
C PHE A 87 -2.47 -20.77 -1.57
N ARG A 88 -2.93 -22.04 -1.57
CA ARG A 88 -2.07 -23.19 -1.91
C ARG A 88 -1.59 -23.17 -3.36
N ARG A 89 -2.40 -22.61 -4.26
CA ARG A 89 -2.12 -22.46 -5.69
C ARG A 89 -2.09 -20.98 -6.05
N SER A 90 -1.16 -20.26 -5.44
CA SER A 90 -1.04 -18.82 -5.57
C SER A 90 -0.01 -18.41 -6.64
N GLN A 91 -0.04 -17.13 -6.98
CA GLN A 91 1.01 -16.47 -7.72
C GLN A 91 1.39 -15.16 -7.03
N ALA A 92 2.67 -15.00 -6.71
CA ALA A 92 3.23 -13.76 -6.22
C ALA A 92 3.82 -12.95 -7.37
N VAL A 93 3.65 -11.63 -7.34
CA VAL A 93 4.22 -10.67 -8.28
C VAL A 93 4.84 -9.54 -7.48
N PHE A 94 6.11 -9.24 -7.74
CA PHE A 94 6.84 -8.12 -7.13
C PHE A 94 7.25 -7.15 -8.23
N LYS A 95 6.83 -5.89 -8.13
CA LYS A 95 7.12 -4.82 -9.08
C LYS A 95 8.20 -3.90 -8.51
N HIS A 96 9.21 -3.60 -9.32
CA HIS A 96 10.31 -2.69 -9.01
C HIS A 96 10.06 -1.31 -9.64
N GLU A 97 10.62 -0.26 -9.02
CA GLU A 97 10.38 1.14 -9.41
C GLU A 97 10.73 1.48 -10.86
N GLN A 98 11.72 0.76 -11.41
CA GLN A 98 12.24 0.96 -12.77
C GLN A 98 11.20 0.66 -13.86
N PHE A 99 10.04 0.13 -13.46
CA PHE A 99 8.91 -0.21 -14.33
C PHE A 99 7.62 0.55 -13.98
N LEU A 100 7.66 1.56 -13.11
CA LEU A 100 6.50 2.44 -12.92
C LEU A 100 6.27 3.22 -14.22
N GLU A 101 5.13 2.98 -14.85
CA GLU A 101 4.71 3.37 -16.22
C GLU A 101 4.62 4.89 -16.48
N HIS A 102 5.35 5.72 -15.73
CA HIS A 102 5.37 7.18 -15.92
C HIS A 102 6.63 7.68 -16.63
N ASN A 103 7.51 6.79 -17.11
CA ASN A 103 8.64 7.20 -17.94
C ASN A 103 8.58 6.77 -19.40
N ASP A 104 7.59 6.00 -19.86
CA ASP A 104 7.48 5.70 -21.29
C ASP A 104 6.10 5.22 -21.72
N ILE A 105 5.25 6.18 -22.13
CA ILE A 105 4.08 5.90 -22.99
C ILE A 105 4.55 5.48 -24.41
N LEU A 106 5.84 5.64 -24.73
CA LEU A 106 6.39 5.43 -26.08
C LEU A 106 7.37 4.25 -26.21
N ASN A 107 7.91 3.73 -25.11
CA ASN A 107 8.76 2.53 -25.15
C ASN A 107 8.12 1.39 -24.37
N ALA A 108 7.20 0.67 -25.02
CA ALA A 108 6.75 -0.62 -24.54
C ALA A 108 7.98 -1.56 -24.43
N PRO A 109 8.35 -2.05 -23.24
CA PRO A 109 9.52 -2.90 -23.09
C PRO A 109 9.23 -4.27 -23.70
N SER A 110 10.16 -4.75 -24.51
CA SER A 110 10.07 -6.06 -25.15
C SER A 110 9.94 -7.18 -24.11
N LEU A 111 9.12 -8.20 -24.41
CA LEU A 111 8.87 -9.42 -23.61
C LEU A 111 10.14 -10.18 -23.13
N ALA A 112 11.33 -9.80 -23.61
CA ALA A 112 12.59 -10.43 -23.30
C ALA A 112 13.28 -9.90 -22.01
N ASP A 113 12.92 -8.70 -21.52
CA ASP A 113 13.63 -8.07 -20.39
C ASP A 113 12.78 -8.11 -19.10
N LYS A 114 12.94 -9.19 -18.32
CA LYS A 114 12.33 -9.37 -16.98
C LYS A 114 12.94 -8.47 -15.89
N ARG A 115 13.37 -7.24 -16.22
CA ARG A 115 14.21 -6.41 -15.33
C ARG A 115 13.45 -5.57 -14.31
N GLY A 116 12.30 -6.03 -13.83
CA GLY A 116 11.55 -5.25 -12.84
C GLY A 116 10.24 -5.86 -12.35
N VAL A 117 9.74 -6.93 -12.96
CA VAL A 117 8.60 -7.69 -12.44
C VAL A 117 9.03 -9.13 -12.21
N PHE A 118 8.99 -9.55 -10.94
CA PHE A 118 9.35 -10.90 -10.53
C PHE A 118 8.09 -11.67 -10.17
N THR A 119 7.84 -12.76 -10.89
CA THR A 119 6.67 -13.60 -10.69
C THR A 119 7.08 -14.96 -10.14
N TYR A 120 6.41 -15.40 -9.08
CA TYR A 120 6.63 -16.69 -8.44
C TYR A 120 5.30 -17.44 -8.34
N SER A 121 5.31 -18.75 -8.55
CA SER A 121 4.12 -19.60 -8.46
C SER A 121 4.19 -20.51 -7.24
N ASN A 122 3.02 -20.86 -6.68
CA ASN A 122 2.85 -21.75 -5.53
C ASN A 122 3.62 -21.28 -4.28
N ILE A 123 3.42 -20.02 -3.90
CA ILE A 123 4.06 -19.38 -2.75
C ILE A 123 3.03 -19.18 -1.63
N SER A 124 3.32 -19.68 -0.43
CA SER A 124 2.42 -19.46 0.71
C SER A 124 2.40 -18.00 1.15
N ILE A 125 1.39 -17.60 1.94
CA ILE A 125 1.33 -16.24 2.51
C ILE A 125 2.60 -15.98 3.36
N GLU A 126 3.06 -16.95 4.14
CA GLU A 126 4.25 -16.83 4.98
C GLU A 126 5.51 -16.63 4.13
N GLN A 127 5.64 -17.38 3.04
CA GLN A 127 6.77 -17.24 2.12
C GLN A 127 6.75 -15.87 1.41
N PHE A 128 5.57 -15.40 1.02
CA PHE A 128 5.38 -14.06 0.44
C PHE A 128 5.81 -12.97 1.41
N VAL A 129 5.39 -13.06 2.67
CA VAL A 129 5.77 -12.14 3.76
C VAL A 129 7.26 -12.18 4.03
N HIS A 130 7.84 -13.37 4.13
CA HIS A 130 9.28 -13.52 4.38
C HIS A 130 10.11 -12.85 3.28
N GLN A 131 9.68 -12.90 2.02
CA GLN A 131 10.38 -12.20 0.94
C GLN A 131 10.29 -10.68 1.09
N LEU A 132 9.17 -10.15 1.57
CA LEU A 132 9.01 -8.72 1.85
C LEU A 132 9.89 -8.27 3.00
N GLU A 133 9.92 -9.04 4.09
CA GLU A 133 10.78 -8.77 5.24
C GLU A 133 12.25 -8.81 4.86
N ARG A 134 12.65 -9.79 4.06
CA ARG A 134 14.01 -9.91 3.53
C ARG A 134 14.39 -8.75 2.61
N ALA A 135 13.49 -8.32 1.73
CA ALA A 135 13.74 -7.15 0.89
C ALA A 135 13.89 -5.89 1.76
N ASN A 136 13.02 -5.71 2.75
CA ASN A 136 13.07 -4.58 3.65
C ASN A 136 14.30 -4.58 4.58
N SER A 137 14.86 -5.73 4.92
CA SER A 137 16.07 -5.83 5.75
C SER A 137 17.34 -5.40 5.02
N THR A 138 17.33 -5.42 3.68
CA THR A 138 18.44 -4.90 2.87
C THR A 138 18.47 -3.38 2.76
N ILE A 139 17.41 -2.68 3.21
CA ILE A 139 17.36 -1.22 3.22
C ILE A 139 18.25 -0.70 4.35
N SER A 140 19.23 0.15 4.01
CA SER A 140 20.16 0.73 4.98
C SER A 140 19.46 1.63 6.00
N ASP A 141 20.01 1.72 7.21
CA ASP A 141 19.44 2.56 8.29
C ASP A 141 19.42 4.06 7.95
N SER A 142 20.31 4.51 7.06
CA SER A 142 20.30 5.87 6.53
C SER A 142 19.10 6.13 5.63
N LEU A 143 18.72 5.17 4.78
CA LEU A 143 17.51 5.24 3.95
C LEU A 143 16.24 5.08 4.79
N ARG A 144 16.24 4.15 5.77
CA ARG A 144 15.13 3.99 6.73
C ARG A 144 14.82 5.26 7.52
N ARG A 145 15.84 6.03 7.92
CA ARG A 145 15.65 7.31 8.61
C ARG A 145 15.11 8.43 7.72
N ARG A 146 15.25 8.30 6.40
CA ARG A 146 14.71 9.26 5.41
C ARG A 146 13.27 8.92 5.02
N ILE A 147 12.70 7.84 5.54
CA ILE A 147 11.28 7.49 5.41
C ILE A 147 10.48 8.40 6.36
N ASN A 148 10.26 9.64 5.94
CA ASN A 148 9.47 10.60 6.71
C ASN A 148 7.96 10.35 6.62
N VAL A 149 7.55 9.36 5.82
CA VAL A 149 6.14 9.06 5.53
C VAL A 149 5.82 7.67 6.05
N LEU A 150 5.43 7.63 7.33
CA LEU A 150 4.79 6.52 8.00
C LEU A 150 3.28 6.78 8.08
N PRO A 151 2.44 5.74 8.21
CA PRO A 151 1.01 5.93 8.45
C PRO A 151 0.70 6.79 9.66
N ASP A 152 1.58 6.78 10.67
CA ASP A 152 1.46 7.64 11.85
C ASP A 152 1.60 9.14 11.51
N ASN A 153 2.31 9.49 10.43
CA ASN A 153 2.39 10.87 9.95
C ASN A 153 1.05 11.39 9.43
N PHE A 154 0.11 10.51 9.05
CA PHE A 154 -1.24 10.89 8.59
C PHE A 154 -2.30 10.81 9.69
N LYS A 155 -1.94 10.39 10.92
CA LYS A 155 -2.86 10.41 12.07
C LYS A 155 -3.10 11.81 12.63
N LYS A 156 -2.17 12.73 12.35
CA LYS A 156 -2.28 14.14 12.70
C LYS A 156 -2.45 14.93 11.40
N LEU A 157 -3.33 15.93 11.41
CA LEU A 157 -3.58 16.83 10.27
C LEU A 157 -2.35 17.69 9.94
N PHE A 158 -1.52 17.95 10.94
CA PHE A 158 -0.31 18.76 10.84
C PHE A 158 0.84 18.04 11.54
N SER A 159 2.04 18.18 11.00
CA SER A 159 3.27 17.87 11.74
C SER A 159 3.41 18.81 12.95
N GLU A 160 4.29 18.46 13.90
CA GLU A 160 4.48 19.27 15.11
C GLU A 160 4.98 20.68 14.79
N ASN A 161 5.79 20.84 13.74
CA ASN A 161 6.20 22.15 13.25
C ASN A 161 5.04 22.92 12.62
N GLU A 162 4.25 22.30 11.74
CA GLU A 162 3.11 22.95 11.10
C GLU A 162 2.03 23.34 12.12
N ALA A 163 1.79 22.49 13.13
CA ALA A 163 0.88 22.79 14.23
C ALA A 163 1.38 23.99 15.04
N ALA A 164 2.69 24.06 15.33
CA ALA A 164 3.28 25.19 16.04
C ALA A 164 3.22 26.49 15.23
N GLU A 165 3.39 26.45 13.92
CA GLU A 165 3.23 27.62 13.04
C GLU A 165 1.79 28.09 12.94
N ILE A 166 0.83 27.16 12.82
CA ILE A 166 -0.60 27.47 12.81
C ILE A 166 -1.04 28.06 14.16
N ASP A 167 -0.61 27.48 15.27
CA ASP A 167 -0.90 28.02 16.61
C ASP A 167 -0.29 29.41 16.79
N ALA A 168 0.92 29.66 16.25
CA ALA A 168 1.52 30.99 16.28
C ALA A 168 0.73 32.01 15.45
N LEU A 169 0.22 31.62 14.27
CA LEU A 169 -0.62 32.46 13.42
C LEU A 169 -2.00 32.74 14.03
N LEU A 170 -2.65 31.74 14.61
CA LEU A 170 -3.97 31.89 15.25
C LEU A 170 -3.90 32.72 16.54
N ASN A 171 -2.79 32.67 17.28
CA ASN A 171 -2.57 33.53 18.45
C ASN A 171 -2.27 34.99 18.10
N LEU A 172 -1.85 35.29 16.87
CA LEU A 172 -1.66 36.67 16.41
C LEU A 172 -3.00 37.37 16.13
N ASP A 173 -4.05 36.63 15.75
CA ASP A 173 -5.37 37.18 15.47
C ASP A 173 -6.17 37.55 16.74
N VAL A 174 -5.83 36.98 17.90
CA VAL A 174 -6.54 37.27 19.17
C VAL A 174 -6.06 38.57 19.83
N VAL A 175 -4.89 39.10 19.45
CA VAL A 175 -4.33 40.35 20.02
C VAL A 175 -4.81 41.60 19.25
N GLY A 176 -5.59 41.44 18.18
CA GLY A 176 -5.99 42.52 17.28
C GLY A 176 -7.25 43.32 17.65
N ASP A 177 -8.07 42.89 18.62
CA ASP A 177 -9.44 43.43 18.79
C ASP A 177 -9.73 44.12 20.13
N ASP A 178 -8.70 44.40 20.95
CA ASP A 178 -8.88 44.96 22.31
C ASP A 178 -8.45 46.43 22.47
N LEU A 179 -8.67 47.28 21.44
CA LEU A 179 -8.47 48.73 21.55
C LEU A 179 -9.50 49.57 20.78
N LYS A 180 -10.79 49.45 21.10
CA LYS A 180 -11.77 50.55 20.91
C LYS A 180 -12.88 50.51 21.97
N GLY A 181 -12.65 51.22 23.07
CA GLY A 181 -13.68 51.37 24.10
C GLY A 181 -13.29 52.27 25.26
N LEU A 182 -12.69 53.43 25.02
CA LEU A 182 -12.60 54.52 26.00
C LEU A 182 -12.52 55.87 25.27
N GLU A 183 -13.69 56.44 24.97
CA GLU A 183 -14.00 57.88 25.09
C GLU A 183 -15.46 58.03 25.49
#